data_AF-A0A0P7TVH6-F1
#
_entry.id   AF-A0A0P7TVH6-F1
#
_cell.length_a   1.000
_cell.length_b   1.000
_cell.length_c   1.000
_cell.angle_alpha   90.00
_cell.angle_beta   90.00
_cell.angle_gamma   90.00
#
_symmetry.space_group_name_H-M   'P 1'
#
loop_
_entity.id
_entity.type
_entity.pdbx_description
1 polymer ?
#
loop_
_entity_poly.entity_id
_entity_poly.type
_entity_poly.pdbx_seq_one_letter_code
_entity_poly.pdbx_strand_id
1 'polypeptide(L)'
;KYPHIQTKIQQQIDKVVGRDRLPSSEDKKNLVYLEAFIYEAMRYTSFVPVTIPHSTTSDVTIEGMHIPKDTVVFINQWSVNHDPQKWKDPHVFEPSRFLNEDGTINKDLTSSVMIFSIGKRRCIGDQIAKVEIFLFTAILLHQCTFENSPMQELTMDCSYGLTLKPLNYKICAKLRGKAKEVNTLLRKETQENQYNTMALWDTESGAYSSSIREWSGQVQPALVASFIFLFCLEACLWFKNFRHKRRLPGPFAWPLVGNAMQLGQMPHITFSRLAKKYGNVYQIRLGSNDIIVLNGDTAIRQALVQHRGKSMTFSNYSSQWKMHRKIAQSSIRAFSSANSETKKTFEQHIVAEALDLIQVFLRLGADGRHFNPSHELTVAAANVICALCFGKRYGHEDLEFRTLLGRVDRFGETVGAGSLVDLMPWLQSFPNPVRRVFQSFKELNNEFFAFVKDKVVQHRETYDP
;
A
#
# COMPACT_ATOMS: atom_id res chain seq x y z
N LYS A 1 15.13 -5.30 12.54
CA LYS A 1 14.54 -5.45 13.90
C LYS A 1 14.71 -6.85 14.49
N TYR A 2 14.62 -7.94 13.72
CA TYR A 2 14.72 -9.32 14.23
C TYR A 2 15.91 -10.11 13.63
N PRO A 3 17.16 -9.91 14.12
CA PRO A 3 18.35 -10.56 13.55
C PRO A 3 18.28 -12.09 13.57
N HIS A 4 17.74 -12.68 14.65
CA HIS A 4 17.62 -14.14 14.77
C HIS A 4 16.70 -14.76 13.70
N ILE A 5 15.63 -14.04 13.29
CA ILE A 5 14.75 -14.46 12.19
C ILE A 5 15.50 -14.40 10.87
N GLN A 6 16.24 -13.31 10.62
CA GLN A 6 17.10 -13.18 9.43
C GLN A 6 18.09 -14.34 9.36
N THR A 7 18.81 -14.64 10.44
CA THR A 7 19.77 -15.77 10.49
C THR A 7 19.08 -17.11 10.19
N LYS A 8 17.90 -17.36 10.75
CA LYS A 8 17.16 -18.61 10.50
C LYS A 8 16.70 -18.75 9.05
N ILE A 9 16.26 -17.66 8.41
CA ILE A 9 15.93 -17.66 6.98
C ILE A 9 17.18 -17.91 6.14
N GLN A 10 18.27 -17.20 6.44
CA GLN A 10 19.55 -17.34 5.75
C GLN A 10 20.07 -18.78 5.81
N GLN A 11 20.04 -19.42 6.98
CA GLN A 11 20.40 -20.83 7.16
C GLN A 11 19.50 -21.78 6.37
N GLN A 12 18.18 -21.53 6.32
CA GLN A 12 17.27 -22.33 5.49
C GLN A 12 17.62 -22.19 4.01
N ILE A 13 17.86 -20.97 3.52
CA ILE A 13 18.20 -20.73 2.12
C ILE A 13 19.51 -21.43 1.78
N ASP A 14 20.56 -21.29 2.61
CA ASP A 14 21.84 -21.93 2.36
C ASP A 14 21.72 -23.47 2.34
N LYS A 15 20.86 -24.06 3.19
CA LYS A 15 20.61 -25.50 3.22
C LYS A 15 19.89 -26.01 1.97
N VAL A 16 18.91 -25.26 1.46
CA VAL A 16 18.03 -25.70 0.35
C VAL A 16 18.61 -25.35 -1.01
N VAL A 17 19.15 -24.14 -1.15
CA VAL A 17 19.61 -23.57 -2.42
C VAL A 17 21.13 -23.74 -2.58
N GLY A 18 21.88 -23.72 -1.48
CA GLY A 18 23.34 -23.67 -1.50
C GLY A 18 23.88 -22.28 -1.85
N ARG A 19 25.17 -22.22 -2.17
CA ARG A 19 25.87 -20.98 -2.58
C ARG A 19 26.24 -20.94 -4.06
N ASP A 20 26.02 -22.03 -4.80
CA ASP A 20 26.44 -22.18 -6.20
C ASP A 20 25.45 -21.55 -7.20
N ARG A 21 24.22 -21.26 -6.77
CA ARG A 21 23.18 -20.61 -7.58
C ARG A 21 22.32 -19.66 -6.74
N LEU A 22 21.56 -18.81 -7.43
CA LEU A 22 20.56 -17.93 -6.80
C LEU A 22 19.25 -18.70 -6.50
N PRO A 23 18.46 -18.26 -5.49
CA PRO A 23 17.11 -18.75 -5.28
C PRO A 23 16.19 -18.49 -6.47
N SER A 24 15.29 -19.42 -6.73
CA SER A 24 14.29 -19.36 -7.81
C SER A 24 12.88 -19.59 -7.26
N SER A 25 11.85 -19.35 -8.08
CA SER A 25 10.45 -19.57 -7.69
C SER A 25 10.15 -21.04 -7.37
N GLU A 26 10.90 -21.97 -7.96
CA GLU A 26 10.76 -23.41 -7.74
C GLU A 26 11.18 -23.85 -6.33
N ASP A 27 12.08 -23.08 -5.70
CA ASP A 27 12.55 -23.33 -4.34
C ASP A 27 11.50 -23.00 -3.28
N LYS A 28 10.45 -22.25 -3.64
CA LYS A 28 9.42 -21.76 -2.71
C LYS A 28 8.83 -22.86 -1.83
N LYS A 29 8.51 -24.02 -2.42
CA LYS A 29 7.94 -25.17 -1.70
C LYS A 29 8.86 -25.73 -0.60
N ASN A 30 10.16 -25.48 -0.70
CA ASN A 30 11.19 -25.97 0.23
C ASN A 30 11.67 -24.87 1.18
N LEU A 31 11.45 -23.59 0.85
CA LEU A 31 11.78 -22.43 1.69
C LEU A 31 10.62 -22.06 2.62
N VAL A 32 10.16 -23.04 3.40
CA VAL A 32 8.93 -22.95 4.19
C VAL A 32 8.98 -21.86 5.27
N TYR A 33 10.15 -21.62 5.88
CA TYR A 33 10.29 -20.60 6.94
C TYR A 33 10.31 -19.20 6.34
N LEU A 34 10.90 -19.04 5.15
CA LEU A 34 10.79 -17.79 4.37
C LEU A 34 9.33 -17.52 3.97
N GLU A 35 8.59 -18.52 3.50
CA GLU A 35 7.17 -18.35 3.18
C GLU A 35 6.36 -17.95 4.43
N ALA A 36 6.60 -18.62 5.56
CA ALA A 36 5.99 -18.30 6.84
C ALA A 36 6.30 -16.86 7.30
N PHE A 37 7.56 -16.41 7.14
CA PHE A 37 7.98 -15.03 7.41
C PHE A 37 7.22 -14.01 6.54
N ILE A 38 7.06 -14.28 5.25
CA ILE A 38 6.34 -13.38 4.33
C ILE A 38 4.88 -13.24 4.76
N TYR A 39 4.20 -14.34 5.09
CA TYR A 39 2.81 -14.28 5.56
C TYR A 39 2.67 -13.59 6.92
N GLU A 40 3.61 -13.80 7.84
CA GLU A 40 3.62 -13.07 9.12
C GLU A 40 3.88 -11.58 8.91
N ALA A 41 4.78 -11.19 8.00
CA ALA A 41 4.97 -9.78 7.63
C ALA A 41 3.69 -9.15 7.08
N MET A 42 2.98 -9.84 6.18
CA MET A 42 1.70 -9.36 5.64
C MET A 42 0.62 -9.23 6.72
N ARG A 43 0.47 -10.24 7.59
CA ARG A 43 -0.51 -10.26 8.67
C ARG A 43 -0.20 -9.18 9.72
N TYR A 44 0.98 -9.24 10.31
CA TYR A 44 1.40 -8.39 11.42
C TYR A 44 1.38 -6.92 11.03
N THR A 45 1.95 -6.55 9.88
CA THR A 45 1.97 -5.14 9.46
C THR A 45 0.61 -4.70 8.96
N SER A 46 -0.15 -5.60 8.32
CA SER A 46 -1.39 -5.25 7.61
C SER A 46 -1.22 -3.97 6.80
N PHE A 47 -0.14 -3.88 6.00
CA PHE A 47 0.31 -2.64 5.37
C PHE A 47 -0.72 -1.98 4.42
N VAL A 48 -1.83 -2.67 4.11
CA VAL A 48 -3.07 -2.07 3.59
C VAL A 48 -4.19 -2.33 4.62
N PRO A 49 -4.31 -1.53 5.69
CA PRO A 49 -5.12 -1.91 6.85
C PRO A 49 -6.61 -1.66 6.61
N VAL A 50 -6.97 -0.68 5.77
CA VAL A 50 -8.33 -0.41 5.30
C VAL A 50 -8.32 -0.48 3.78
N THR A 51 -9.30 -1.15 3.17
CA THR A 51 -9.40 -1.16 1.71
C THR A 51 -9.76 0.21 1.17
N ILE A 52 -9.60 0.39 -0.14
CA ILE A 52 -10.27 1.49 -0.85
C ILE A 52 -11.78 1.46 -0.52
N PRO A 53 -12.42 2.61 -0.25
CA PRO A 53 -13.84 2.67 0.07
C PRO A 53 -14.73 2.00 -0.97
N HIS A 54 -15.69 1.23 -0.47
CA HIS A 54 -16.73 0.59 -1.25
C HIS A 54 -18.04 1.38 -1.17
N SER A 55 -18.97 1.08 -2.07
CA SER A 55 -20.37 1.52 -1.99
C SER A 55 -21.31 0.39 -2.38
N THR A 56 -22.38 0.18 -1.62
CA THR A 56 -23.38 -0.88 -1.87
C THR A 56 -24.15 -0.63 -3.17
N THR A 57 -24.37 -1.67 -3.99
CA THR A 57 -25.10 -1.53 -5.26
C THR A 57 -26.61 -1.76 -5.18
N SER A 58 -27.06 -2.33 -4.07
CA SER A 58 -28.45 -2.56 -3.69
C SER A 58 -28.54 -2.49 -2.17
N ASP A 59 -29.75 -2.51 -1.64
CA ASP A 59 -29.95 -2.78 -0.22
C ASP A 59 -29.38 -4.17 0.11
N VAL A 60 -28.74 -4.29 1.27
CA VAL A 60 -28.12 -5.53 1.76
C VAL A 60 -28.35 -5.68 3.26
N THR A 61 -28.17 -6.90 3.76
CA THR A 61 -28.19 -7.18 5.19
C THR A 61 -26.89 -7.86 5.56
N ILE A 62 -26.15 -7.29 6.51
CA ILE A 62 -24.85 -7.81 6.98
C ILE A 62 -24.95 -8.02 8.49
N GLU A 63 -24.70 -9.24 8.96
CA GLU A 63 -24.87 -9.63 10.38
C GLU A 63 -26.24 -9.18 10.97
N GLY A 64 -27.32 -9.33 10.19
CA GLY A 64 -28.67 -8.93 10.58
C GLY A 64 -28.97 -7.43 10.44
N MET A 65 -27.98 -6.62 10.07
CA MET A 65 -28.10 -5.17 9.95
C MET A 65 -28.41 -4.75 8.53
N HIS A 66 -29.52 -4.03 8.34
CA HIS A 66 -29.91 -3.50 7.02
C HIS A 66 -29.05 -2.30 6.64
N ILE A 67 -28.45 -2.36 5.45
CA ILE A 67 -27.61 -1.31 4.87
C ILE A 67 -28.22 -0.91 3.52
N PRO A 68 -28.69 0.34 3.38
CA PRO A 68 -29.31 0.81 2.15
C PRO A 68 -28.35 0.85 0.97
N LYS A 69 -28.89 0.80 -0.25
CA LYS A 69 -28.18 1.04 -1.50
C LYS A 69 -27.41 2.36 -1.48
N ASP A 70 -26.31 2.38 -2.24
CA ASP A 70 -25.40 3.52 -2.43
C ASP A 70 -24.73 4.03 -1.13
N THR A 71 -24.80 3.26 -0.04
CA THR A 71 -24.09 3.53 1.21
C THR A 71 -22.60 3.24 1.10
N VAL A 72 -21.75 4.14 1.61
CA VAL A 72 -20.29 3.97 1.64
C VAL A 72 -19.89 2.96 2.71
N VAL A 73 -18.95 2.08 2.37
CA VAL A 73 -18.48 1.00 3.25
C VAL A 73 -16.96 1.02 3.35
N PHE A 74 -16.44 1.07 4.58
CA PHE A 74 -15.03 0.90 4.91
C PHE A 74 -14.79 -0.52 5.42
N ILE A 75 -13.74 -1.17 4.93
CA ILE A 75 -13.41 -2.56 5.26
C ILE A 75 -12.08 -2.58 5.98
N ASN A 76 -12.12 -2.92 7.26
CA ASN A 76 -10.94 -2.92 8.13
C ASN A 76 -10.23 -4.29 8.10
N GLN A 77 -9.34 -4.49 7.12
CA GLN A 77 -8.53 -5.71 7.00
C GLN A 77 -7.66 -5.95 8.24
N TRP A 78 -7.16 -4.89 8.88
CA TRP A 78 -6.36 -4.99 10.11
C TRP A 78 -7.11 -5.74 11.22
N SER A 79 -8.43 -5.52 11.35
CA SER A 79 -9.26 -6.21 12.34
C SER A 79 -9.30 -7.72 12.14
N VAL A 80 -9.19 -8.21 10.90
CA VAL A 80 -9.15 -9.64 10.59
C VAL A 80 -7.79 -10.23 10.94
N ASN A 81 -6.72 -9.51 10.62
CA ASN A 81 -5.33 -9.96 10.83
C ASN A 81 -4.84 -9.85 12.29
N HIS A 82 -5.59 -9.14 13.13
CA HIS A 82 -5.30 -8.91 14.55
C HIS A 82 -6.43 -9.36 15.48
N ASP A 83 -7.39 -10.13 14.97
CA ASP A 83 -8.44 -10.73 15.79
C ASP A 83 -7.82 -11.73 16.79
N PRO A 84 -7.87 -11.48 18.12
CA PRO A 84 -7.31 -12.39 19.11
C PRO A 84 -8.04 -13.74 19.19
N GLN A 85 -9.26 -13.86 18.65
CA GLN A 85 -9.97 -15.14 18.57
C GLN A 85 -9.37 -16.05 17.48
N LYS A 86 -8.74 -15.45 16.47
CA LYS A 86 -8.17 -16.16 15.32
C LYS A 86 -6.65 -16.28 15.40
N TRP A 87 -5.98 -15.23 15.88
CA TRP A 87 -4.53 -15.14 15.93
C TRP A 87 -4.06 -15.04 17.38
N LYS A 88 -3.40 -16.10 17.87
CA LYS A 88 -2.74 -16.10 19.19
C LYS A 88 -1.71 -14.98 19.27
N ASP A 89 -1.68 -14.19 20.34
CA ASP A 89 -0.71 -13.09 20.51
C ASP A 89 -0.58 -12.21 19.23
N PRO A 90 -1.67 -11.55 18.78
CA PRO A 90 -1.74 -10.95 17.45
C PRO A 90 -0.73 -9.83 17.22
N HIS A 91 -0.20 -9.24 18.30
CA HIS A 91 0.79 -8.16 18.30
C HIS A 91 2.23 -8.65 18.50
N VAL A 92 2.48 -9.96 18.46
CA VAL A 92 3.82 -10.55 18.44
C VAL A 92 4.15 -10.99 17.01
N PHE A 93 5.33 -10.58 16.53
CA PHE A 93 5.84 -10.99 15.22
C PHE A 93 6.49 -12.36 15.31
N GLU A 94 5.77 -13.38 14.84
CA GLU A 94 6.19 -14.78 14.97
C GLU A 94 5.96 -15.56 13.66
N PRO A 95 6.99 -15.73 12.81
CA PRO A 95 6.86 -16.52 11.58
C PRO A 95 6.43 -17.97 11.80
N SER A 96 6.83 -18.60 12.90
CA SER A 96 6.44 -19.98 13.25
C SER A 96 4.93 -20.19 13.35
N ARG A 97 4.14 -19.12 13.51
CA ARG A 97 2.67 -19.14 13.49
C ARG A 97 2.09 -19.83 12.26
N PHE A 98 2.76 -19.75 11.11
CA PHE A 98 2.29 -20.33 9.86
C PHE A 98 2.84 -21.73 9.60
N LEU A 99 3.50 -22.36 10.58
CA LEU A 99 4.01 -23.72 10.46
C LEU A 99 3.09 -24.70 11.18
N ASN A 100 2.90 -25.88 10.57
CA ASN A 100 2.34 -27.05 11.22
C ASN A 100 3.40 -27.71 12.13
N GLU A 101 2.96 -28.67 12.96
CA GLU A 101 3.85 -29.43 13.85
C GLU A 101 4.92 -30.22 13.07
N ASP A 102 4.62 -30.64 11.84
CA ASP A 102 5.55 -31.32 10.92
C ASP A 102 6.53 -30.37 10.21
N GLY A 103 6.44 -29.06 10.48
CA GLY A 103 7.28 -28.02 9.87
C GLY A 103 6.84 -27.58 8.47
N THR A 104 5.73 -28.09 7.94
CA THR A 104 5.14 -27.63 6.67
C THR A 104 4.34 -26.34 6.82
N ILE A 105 4.04 -25.66 5.71
CA ILE A 105 3.23 -24.43 5.74
C ILE A 105 1.76 -24.76 6.02
N ASN A 106 1.15 -24.06 6.98
CA ASN A 106 -0.27 -24.16 7.26
C ASN A 106 -1.07 -23.35 6.21
N LYS A 107 -1.64 -24.05 5.23
CA LYS A 107 -2.39 -23.44 4.13
C LYS A 107 -3.67 -22.73 4.58
N ASP A 108 -4.32 -23.23 5.64
CA ASP A 108 -5.55 -22.63 6.15
C ASP A 108 -5.28 -21.28 6.84
N LEU A 109 -4.19 -21.20 7.61
CA LEU A 109 -3.73 -19.95 8.22
C LEU A 109 -3.22 -18.96 7.18
N THR A 110 -2.43 -19.40 6.19
CA THR A 110 -1.96 -18.49 5.13
C THR A 110 -3.12 -17.94 4.28
N SER A 111 -4.14 -18.75 3.98
CA SER A 111 -5.36 -18.31 3.28
C SER A 111 -6.25 -17.37 4.11
N SER A 112 -6.01 -17.35 5.42
CA SER A 112 -6.74 -16.52 6.39
C SER A 112 -6.21 -15.10 6.53
N VAL A 113 -5.01 -14.81 6.01
CA VAL A 113 -4.44 -13.46 5.99
C VAL A 113 -5.18 -12.60 4.96
N MET A 114 -5.75 -11.48 5.41
CA MET A 114 -6.48 -10.55 4.57
C MET A 114 -5.64 -9.30 4.29
N ILE A 115 -4.96 -9.28 3.13
CA ILE A 115 -4.16 -8.11 2.70
C ILE A 115 -4.49 -7.68 1.27
N PHE A 116 -4.92 -8.61 0.43
CA PHE A 116 -5.28 -8.38 -0.98
C PHE A 116 -6.80 -8.25 -1.20
N SER A 117 -7.59 -8.02 -0.15
CA SER A 117 -9.06 -8.06 -0.18
C SER A 117 -9.60 -9.39 -0.73
N ILE A 118 -10.92 -9.49 -0.91
CA ILE A 118 -11.62 -10.67 -1.43
C ILE A 118 -12.77 -10.27 -2.37
N GLY A 119 -13.39 -11.26 -3.01
CA GLY A 119 -14.55 -11.03 -3.87
C GLY A 119 -14.23 -10.28 -5.17
N LYS A 120 -15.20 -9.53 -5.69
CA LYS A 120 -15.11 -8.93 -7.05
C LYS A 120 -14.04 -7.84 -7.16
N ARG A 121 -13.67 -7.20 -6.05
CA ARG A 121 -12.69 -6.10 -6.00
C ARG A 121 -11.34 -6.53 -5.41
N ARG A 122 -11.08 -7.83 -5.23
CA ARG A 122 -9.76 -8.34 -4.80
C ARG A 122 -8.63 -7.78 -5.67
N CYS A 123 -7.43 -7.66 -5.11
CA CYS A 123 -6.26 -7.21 -5.85
C CYS A 123 -6.05 -8.06 -7.09
N ILE A 124 -5.75 -7.40 -8.22
CA ILE A 124 -5.51 -8.05 -9.50
C ILE A 124 -4.07 -8.58 -9.64
N GLY A 125 -3.13 -7.95 -8.94
CA GLY A 125 -1.71 -8.29 -8.94
C GLY A 125 -1.28 -9.16 -7.76
N ASP A 126 -2.21 -9.82 -7.06
CA ASP A 126 -1.86 -10.60 -5.85
C ASP A 126 -0.87 -11.75 -6.14
N GLN A 127 -0.98 -12.41 -7.29
CA GLN A 127 -0.05 -13.47 -7.71
C GLN A 127 1.35 -12.92 -8.03
N ILE A 128 1.41 -11.85 -8.82
CA ILE A 128 2.67 -11.16 -9.20
C ILE A 128 3.38 -10.68 -7.94
N ALA A 129 2.68 -9.93 -7.08
CA ALA A 129 3.26 -9.38 -5.85
C ALA A 129 3.82 -10.48 -4.94
N LYS A 130 3.17 -11.64 -4.85
CA LYS A 130 3.68 -12.76 -4.03
C LYS A 130 4.95 -13.38 -4.60
N VAL A 131 5.07 -13.51 -5.92
CA VAL A 131 6.29 -14.01 -6.59
C VAL A 131 7.42 -13.01 -6.41
N GLU A 132 7.14 -11.74 -6.63
CA GLU A 132 8.07 -10.62 -6.48
C GLU A 132 8.60 -10.52 -5.04
N ILE A 133 7.72 -10.43 -4.04
CA ILE A 133 8.11 -10.38 -2.62
C ILE A 133 8.96 -11.60 -2.23
N PHE A 134 8.59 -12.79 -2.71
CA PHE A 134 9.34 -14.01 -2.43
C PHE A 134 10.75 -13.97 -3.02
N LEU A 135 10.89 -13.68 -4.31
CA LEU A 135 12.17 -13.67 -5.00
C LEU A 135 13.08 -12.55 -4.47
N PHE A 136 12.58 -11.32 -4.31
CA PHE A 136 13.35 -10.24 -3.71
C PHE A 136 13.85 -10.63 -2.31
N THR A 137 12.96 -11.13 -1.45
CA THR A 137 13.35 -11.48 -0.07
C THR A 137 14.35 -12.64 -0.07
N ALA A 138 14.15 -13.67 -0.90
CA ALA A 138 15.04 -14.81 -1.01
C ALA A 138 16.44 -14.39 -1.49
N ILE A 139 16.51 -13.61 -2.57
CA ILE A 139 17.78 -13.18 -3.19
C ILE A 139 18.51 -12.19 -2.29
N LEU A 140 17.81 -11.19 -1.74
CA LEU A 140 18.40 -10.22 -0.82
C LEU A 140 18.97 -10.91 0.42
N LEU A 141 18.25 -11.86 1.03
CA LEU A 141 18.74 -12.58 2.20
C LEU A 141 19.79 -13.65 1.84
N HIS A 142 19.75 -14.21 0.64
CA HIS A 142 20.82 -15.09 0.14
C HIS A 142 22.12 -14.32 -0.03
N GLN A 143 22.08 -13.13 -0.63
CA GLN A 143 23.28 -12.38 -0.97
C GLN A 143 23.74 -11.43 0.13
N CYS A 144 22.85 -10.94 0.97
CA CYS A 144 23.15 -9.91 1.95
C CYS A 144 22.69 -10.26 3.37
N THR A 145 23.41 -9.69 4.34
CA THR A 145 22.98 -9.54 5.72
C THR A 145 22.67 -8.07 5.94
N PHE A 146 21.49 -7.78 6.50
CA PHE A 146 21.07 -6.43 6.84
C PHE A 146 21.28 -6.16 8.32
N GLU A 147 21.90 -5.02 8.61
CA GLU A 147 22.18 -4.55 9.97
C GLU A 147 21.52 -3.20 10.21
N ASN A 148 21.06 -2.97 11.44
CA ASN A 148 20.51 -1.68 11.84
C ASN A 148 21.62 -0.66 12.10
N SER A 149 21.30 0.62 11.93
CA SER A 149 22.21 1.67 12.40
C SER A 149 22.38 1.60 13.93
N PRO A 150 23.61 1.65 14.46
CA PRO A 150 23.84 1.71 15.90
C PRO A 150 23.35 3.05 16.49
N MET A 151 23.15 4.07 15.65
CA MET A 151 22.68 5.39 16.04
C MET A 151 21.14 5.51 16.09
N GLN A 152 20.41 4.49 15.65
CA GLN A 152 18.95 4.53 15.56
C GLN A 152 18.35 3.20 15.98
N GLU A 153 17.47 3.22 16.99
CA GLU A 153 16.63 2.07 17.29
C GLU A 153 15.54 1.91 16.21
N LEU A 154 15.36 0.69 15.71
CA LEU A 154 14.31 0.40 14.72
C LEU A 154 12.94 0.26 15.42
N THR A 155 12.04 1.21 15.18
CA THR A 155 10.65 1.13 15.59
C THR A 155 9.78 0.44 14.52
N MET A 156 8.55 0.06 14.88
CA MET A 156 7.54 -0.41 13.92
C MET A 156 6.53 0.70 13.59
N ASP A 157 6.89 1.95 13.90
CA ASP A 157 6.01 3.08 13.68
C ASP A 157 5.87 3.35 12.17
N CYS A 158 4.69 3.81 11.80
CA CYS A 158 4.34 4.02 10.41
C CYS A 158 3.51 5.30 10.23
N SER A 159 3.60 5.86 9.03
CA SER A 159 2.66 6.86 8.55
C SER A 159 1.52 6.18 7.80
N TYR A 160 0.30 6.61 8.07
CA TYR A 160 -0.89 6.13 7.39
C TYR A 160 -1.27 7.04 6.22
N GLY A 161 -1.41 6.43 5.05
CA GLY A 161 -2.19 6.94 3.92
C GLY A 161 -3.18 5.88 3.48
N LEU A 162 -3.14 5.46 2.22
CA LEU A 162 -3.75 4.20 1.78
C LEU A 162 -2.99 2.98 2.34
N THR A 163 -1.67 3.08 2.39
CA THR A 163 -0.75 2.06 2.91
C THR A 163 -0.11 2.52 4.22
N LEU A 164 0.33 1.58 5.06
CA LEU A 164 1.21 1.86 6.19
C LEU A 164 2.65 1.83 5.72
N LYS A 165 3.30 3.00 5.71
CA LYS A 165 4.71 3.13 5.36
C LYS A 165 5.54 3.25 6.63
N PRO A 166 6.63 2.48 6.81
CA PRO A 166 7.54 2.67 7.93
C PRO A 166 8.03 4.12 7.98
N LEU A 167 8.19 4.67 9.18
CA LEU A 167 8.92 5.93 9.34
C LEU A 167 10.38 5.77 8.91
N ASN A 168 11.06 6.88 8.62
CA ASN A 168 12.44 6.88 8.15
C ASN A 168 13.35 6.05 9.07
N TYR A 169 13.98 5.03 8.48
CA TYR A 169 14.91 4.14 9.16
C TYR A 169 16.17 3.98 8.32
N LYS A 170 17.30 3.72 8.98
CA LYS A 170 18.59 3.50 8.31
C LYS A 170 19.13 2.09 8.55
N ILE A 171 19.61 1.45 7.50
CA ILE A 171 20.24 0.13 7.52
C ILE A 171 21.58 0.14 6.79
N CYS A 172 22.38 -0.89 7.03
CA CYS A 172 23.55 -1.24 6.23
C CYS A 172 23.34 -2.64 5.64
N ALA A 173 23.77 -2.86 4.39
CA ALA A 173 23.77 -4.16 3.75
C ALA A 173 25.22 -4.66 3.60
N LYS A 174 25.49 -5.89 4.03
CA LYS A 174 26.79 -6.54 3.89
C LYS A 174 26.67 -7.80 3.04
N LEU A 175 27.61 -7.99 2.12
CA LEU A 175 27.62 -9.18 1.26
C LEU A 175 27.92 -10.45 2.06
N ARG A 176 27.25 -11.55 1.71
CA ARG A 176 27.45 -12.89 2.25
C ARG A 176 28.29 -13.72 1.28
N GLY A 177 29.47 -14.19 1.71
CA GLY A 177 30.39 -15.01 0.90
C GLY A 177 31.58 -14.24 0.30
N LYS A 178 32.43 -14.91 -0.49
CA LYS A 178 33.61 -14.29 -1.12
C LYS A 178 33.18 -13.43 -2.31
N ALA A 179 33.62 -12.16 -2.35
CA ALA A 179 33.25 -11.18 -3.39
C ALA A 179 33.49 -11.64 -4.84
N LYS A 180 34.42 -12.58 -5.10
CA LYS A 180 34.70 -13.12 -6.45
C LYS A 180 33.59 -14.01 -7.03
N GLU A 181 32.88 -14.78 -6.21
CA GLU A 181 31.82 -15.69 -6.67
C GLU A 181 30.52 -14.94 -6.97
N VAL A 182 30.20 -13.96 -6.13
CA VAL A 182 29.06 -13.05 -6.33
C VAL A 182 29.27 -12.21 -7.59
N ASN A 183 30.46 -11.65 -7.81
CA ASN A 183 30.77 -10.93 -9.06
C ASN A 183 30.72 -11.82 -10.31
N THR A 184 30.90 -13.15 -10.19
CA THR A 184 30.82 -14.09 -11.32
C THR A 184 29.37 -14.44 -11.65
N LEU A 185 28.49 -14.54 -10.65
CA LEU A 185 27.04 -14.68 -10.83
C LEU A 185 26.39 -13.38 -11.33
N LEU A 186 26.80 -12.23 -10.78
CA LEU A 186 26.37 -10.89 -11.22
C LEU A 186 26.81 -10.59 -12.66
N ARG A 187 28.02 -11.00 -13.08
CA ARG A 187 28.54 -10.75 -14.44
C ARG A 187 27.90 -11.60 -15.54
N LYS A 188 27.24 -12.72 -15.21
CA LYS A 188 26.58 -13.56 -16.24
C LYS A 188 25.23 -13.02 -16.69
N GLU A 189 24.61 -12.09 -15.96
CA GLU A 189 23.29 -11.52 -16.29
C GLU A 189 23.31 -10.05 -16.69
N THR A 190 24.45 -9.35 -16.55
CA THR A 190 24.55 -7.91 -16.85
C THR A 190 25.56 -7.65 -17.96
N GLN A 191 25.11 -7.69 -19.21
CA GLN A 191 25.80 -7.09 -20.36
C GLN A 191 24.78 -6.35 -21.22
N GLU A 192 24.63 -5.03 -21.00
CA GLU A 192 24.75 -3.99 -22.04
C GLU A 192 24.37 -2.59 -21.52
N ASN A 193 25.12 -1.61 -22.04
CA ASN A 193 24.88 -0.16 -22.11
C ASN A 193 25.29 0.75 -20.94
N GLN A 194 26.44 1.38 -21.16
CA GLN A 194 27.02 2.49 -20.42
C GLN A 194 27.12 3.70 -21.37
N TYR A 195 26.61 4.86 -20.97
CA TYR A 195 26.92 6.15 -21.61
C TYR A 195 27.27 7.20 -20.55
N ASN A 196 28.28 8.01 -20.88
CA ASN A 196 28.93 9.04 -20.05
C ASN A 196 28.05 10.28 -19.81
N THR A 197 28.25 10.93 -18.65
CA THR A 197 27.76 12.30 -18.37
C THR A 197 28.94 13.20 -17.99
N MET A 198 29.03 14.36 -18.64
CA MET A 198 29.97 15.44 -18.34
C MET A 198 29.32 16.45 -17.39
N ALA A 199 30.10 16.99 -16.46
CA ALA A 199 29.68 17.96 -15.45
C ALA A 199 29.57 19.39 -16.03
N LEU A 200 28.64 20.18 -15.49
CA LEU A 200 28.68 21.64 -15.45
C LEU A 200 28.01 22.12 -14.16
N TRP A 201 28.73 22.99 -13.44
CA TRP A 201 28.23 23.76 -12.30
C TRP A 201 27.64 25.06 -12.86
N ASP A 202 26.57 25.57 -12.24
CA ASP A 202 26.58 26.95 -11.77
C ASP A 202 25.47 27.24 -10.76
N THR A 203 25.82 28.21 -9.92
CA THR A 203 25.11 28.68 -8.74
C THR A 203 24.29 29.89 -9.14
N GLU A 204 23.02 29.99 -8.73
CA GLU A 204 22.43 31.32 -8.55
C GLU A 204 21.37 31.33 -7.44
N SER A 205 21.72 32.12 -6.42
CA SER A 205 20.91 32.60 -5.32
C SER A 205 19.93 33.67 -5.79
N GLY A 206 18.66 33.54 -5.40
CA GLY A 206 17.64 34.57 -5.56
C GLY A 206 16.72 34.61 -4.35
N ALA A 207 16.89 35.63 -3.51
CA ALA A 207 16.03 35.94 -2.38
C ALA A 207 14.66 36.44 -2.85
N TYR A 208 13.58 36.09 -2.16
CA TYR A 208 12.38 36.93 -2.10
C TYR A 208 11.68 36.85 -0.74
N SER A 209 11.83 37.96 -0.01
CA SER A 209 10.84 38.67 0.81
C SER A 209 9.82 37.85 1.62
N SER A 210 9.99 37.96 2.94
CA SER A 210 8.94 37.91 3.93
C SER A 210 7.92 39.03 3.72
N SER A 211 6.64 38.69 3.83
CA SER A 211 5.56 39.63 4.15
C SER A 211 4.57 38.95 5.10
N ILE A 212 4.82 39.11 6.40
CA ILE A 212 3.82 38.87 7.44
C ILE A 212 2.88 40.07 7.38
N ARG A 213 1.67 39.86 6.86
CA ARG A 213 0.58 40.82 6.96
C ARG A 213 -0.22 40.48 8.22
N GLU A 214 -0.09 41.32 9.23
CA GLU A 214 -1.01 41.37 10.37
C GLU A 214 -2.44 41.56 9.86
N TRP A 215 -3.33 40.64 10.23
CA TRP A 215 -4.77 40.80 10.08
C TRP A 215 -5.31 41.39 11.39
N SER A 216 -5.38 42.72 11.48
CA SER A 216 -6.25 43.41 12.43
C SER A 216 -7.58 43.74 11.73
N GLY A 217 -8.40 42.71 11.56
CA GLY A 217 -9.78 42.87 11.10
C GLY A 217 -10.74 42.75 12.27
N GLN A 218 -11.43 43.84 12.63
CA GLN A 218 -12.62 43.76 13.48
C GLN A 218 -13.61 42.80 12.80
N VAL A 219 -13.85 41.65 13.43
CA VAL A 219 -14.91 40.74 12.99
C VAL A 219 -16.24 41.49 13.18
N GLN A 220 -16.94 41.79 12.09
CA GLN A 220 -18.26 42.42 12.16
C GLN A 220 -19.18 41.53 13.04
N PRO A 221 -19.82 42.07 14.09
CA PRO A 221 -20.74 41.31 14.95
C PRO A 221 -21.84 40.58 14.17
N ALA A 222 -22.20 41.09 12.99
CA ALA A 222 -23.14 40.47 12.07
C ALA A 222 -22.66 39.12 11.49
N LEU A 223 -21.36 38.95 11.24
CA LEU A 223 -20.78 37.67 10.77
C LEU A 223 -20.79 36.63 11.90
N VAL A 224 -20.46 37.05 13.13
CA VAL A 224 -20.54 36.17 14.31
C VAL A 224 -21.99 35.78 14.59
N ALA A 225 -22.91 36.73 14.56
CA ALA A 225 -24.34 36.48 14.74
C ALA A 225 -24.91 35.56 13.63
N SER A 226 -24.51 35.77 12.38
CA SER A 226 -24.92 34.91 11.25
C SER A 226 -24.36 33.50 11.41
N PHE A 227 -23.11 33.36 11.85
CA PHE A 227 -22.50 32.06 12.13
C PHE A 227 -23.20 31.34 13.29
N ILE A 228 -23.51 32.05 14.38
CA ILE A 228 -24.26 31.50 15.52
C ILE A 228 -25.67 31.07 15.08
N PHE A 229 -26.37 31.90 14.29
CA PHE A 229 -27.71 31.57 13.80
C PHE A 229 -27.70 30.34 12.89
N LEU A 230 -26.77 30.28 11.92
CA LEU A 230 -26.61 29.11 11.06
C LEU A 230 -26.21 27.86 11.86
N PHE A 231 -25.35 28.00 12.86
CA PHE A 231 -24.97 26.92 13.76
C PHE A 231 -26.17 26.41 14.58
N CYS A 232 -26.99 27.31 15.14
CA CYS A 232 -28.21 26.96 15.85
C CYS A 232 -29.26 26.31 14.95
N LEU A 233 -29.42 26.80 13.72
CA LEU A 233 -30.32 26.22 12.73
C LEU A 233 -29.87 24.81 12.33
N GLU A 234 -28.58 24.62 12.04
CA GLU A 234 -27.99 23.30 11.77
C GLU A 234 -28.11 22.37 12.99
N ALA A 235 -27.89 22.87 14.20
CA ALA A 235 -28.07 22.08 15.42
C ALA A 235 -29.53 21.63 15.61
N CYS A 236 -30.51 22.50 15.35
CA CYS A 236 -31.94 22.18 15.40
C CYS A 236 -32.36 21.18 14.31
N LEU A 237 -31.93 21.39 13.07
CA LEU A 237 -32.16 20.46 11.96
C LEU A 237 -31.51 19.10 12.22
N TRP A 238 -30.29 19.11 12.77
CA TRP A 238 -29.57 17.92 13.19
C TRP A 238 -30.33 17.18 14.30
N PHE A 239 -30.82 17.87 15.34
CA PHE A 239 -31.57 17.26 16.44
C PHE A 239 -32.89 16.62 15.96
N LYS A 240 -33.59 17.30 15.03
CA LYS A 240 -34.82 16.78 14.40
C LYS A 240 -34.52 15.54 13.54
N ASN A 241 -33.46 15.57 12.73
CA ASN A 241 -33.01 14.43 11.92
C ASN A 241 -32.36 13.30 12.74
N PHE A 242 -31.90 13.58 13.96
CA PHE A 242 -31.34 12.58 14.87
C PHE A 242 -32.43 11.67 15.44
N ARG A 243 -33.61 12.22 15.75
CA ARG A 243 -34.73 11.46 16.31
C ARG A 243 -35.47 10.57 15.30
N HIS A 244 -35.44 10.87 14.01
CA HIS A 244 -36.28 10.19 13.01
C HIS A 244 -35.62 9.01 12.25
N LYS A 245 -34.29 8.86 12.27
CA LYS A 245 -33.63 7.73 11.59
C LYS A 245 -33.33 6.61 12.59
N ARG A 246 -33.86 5.40 12.39
CA ARG A 246 -33.28 4.18 12.99
C ARG A 246 -31.86 4.07 12.46
N ARG A 247 -30.88 4.38 13.31
CA ARG A 247 -29.47 4.35 12.93
C ARG A 247 -28.88 3.00 13.35
N LEU A 248 -27.98 2.51 12.51
CA LEU A 248 -27.05 1.48 12.92
C LEU A 248 -26.27 1.97 14.16
N PRO A 249 -25.81 1.09 15.05
CA PRO A 249 -25.05 1.47 16.22
C PRO A 249 -23.81 2.25 15.79
N GLY A 250 -23.39 3.21 16.59
CA GLY A 250 -22.26 4.06 16.23
C GLY A 250 -22.01 5.16 17.25
N PRO A 251 -20.80 5.74 17.23
CA PRO A 251 -20.48 6.88 18.08
C PRO A 251 -21.32 8.11 17.73
N PHE A 252 -21.49 8.99 18.72
CA PHE A 252 -22.06 10.31 18.52
C PHE A 252 -21.26 11.07 17.44
N ALA A 253 -21.96 11.59 16.43
CA ALA A 253 -21.35 12.34 15.35
C ALA A 253 -21.66 13.83 15.51
N TRP A 254 -20.61 14.65 15.58
CA TRP A 254 -20.73 16.09 15.73
C TRP A 254 -21.38 16.72 14.49
N PRO A 255 -22.13 17.83 14.64
CA PRO A 255 -22.61 18.59 13.50
C PRO A 255 -21.46 18.96 12.54
N LEU A 256 -21.75 18.95 11.24
CA LEU A 256 -20.84 19.31 10.13
C LEU A 256 -19.61 18.41 9.91
N VAL A 257 -18.88 18.00 10.96
CA VAL A 257 -17.63 17.21 10.84
C VAL A 257 -17.82 15.72 11.09
N GLY A 258 -18.93 15.34 11.73
CA GLY A 258 -19.23 13.95 12.08
C GLY A 258 -18.23 13.38 13.11
N ASN A 259 -17.62 12.25 12.77
CA ASN A 259 -16.65 11.52 13.57
C ASN A 259 -15.20 11.76 13.11
N ALA A 260 -14.95 12.68 12.17
CA ALA A 260 -13.62 12.89 11.59
C ALA A 260 -12.54 13.14 12.66
N MET A 261 -12.85 13.98 13.66
CA MET A 261 -11.93 14.31 14.76
C MET A 261 -11.63 13.12 15.68
N GLN A 262 -12.48 12.08 15.68
CA GLN A 262 -12.29 10.89 16.52
C GLN A 262 -11.41 9.82 15.85
N LEU A 263 -11.20 9.87 14.54
CA LEU A 263 -10.46 8.82 13.80
C LEU A 263 -8.96 8.82 14.10
N GLY A 264 -8.38 10.00 14.36
CA GLY A 264 -6.94 10.16 14.60
C GLY A 264 -6.10 9.83 13.36
N GLN A 265 -4.78 9.68 13.56
CA GLN A 265 -3.82 9.40 12.48
C GLN A 265 -3.86 7.94 11.99
N MET A 266 -4.39 7.01 12.79
CA MET A 266 -4.44 5.58 12.49
C MET A 266 -5.89 5.06 12.51
N PRO A 267 -6.70 5.33 11.46
CA PRO A 267 -8.14 5.05 11.47
C PRO A 267 -8.50 3.60 11.73
N HIS A 268 -7.74 2.63 11.20
CA HIS A 268 -7.96 1.19 11.40
C HIS A 268 -7.89 0.75 12.87
N ILE A 269 -7.03 1.38 13.68
CA ILE A 269 -6.98 1.12 15.13
C ILE A 269 -8.21 1.68 15.81
N THR A 270 -8.60 2.92 15.46
CA THR A 270 -9.83 3.53 15.99
C THR A 270 -11.06 2.73 15.58
N PHE A 271 -11.12 2.22 14.35
CA PHE A 271 -12.21 1.39 13.88
C PHE A 271 -12.36 0.12 14.70
N SER A 272 -11.25 -0.57 14.95
CA SER A 272 -11.23 -1.77 15.78
C SER A 272 -11.64 -1.49 17.23
N ARG A 273 -11.25 -0.32 17.77
CA ARG A 273 -11.67 0.11 19.11
C ARG A 273 -13.17 0.37 19.19
N LEU A 274 -13.74 1.02 18.18
CA LEU A 274 -15.19 1.27 18.09
C LEU A 274 -15.97 -0.04 17.89
N ALA A 275 -15.43 -0.98 17.12
CA ALA A 275 -16.04 -2.29 16.91
C ALA A 275 -16.26 -3.07 18.23
N LYS A 276 -15.31 -2.97 19.17
CA LYS A 276 -15.47 -3.55 20.52
C LYS A 276 -16.68 -3.00 21.29
N LYS A 277 -17.13 -1.78 20.98
CA LYS A 277 -18.26 -1.11 21.66
C LYS A 277 -19.58 -1.25 20.90
N TYR A 278 -19.54 -1.18 19.57
CA TYR A 278 -20.75 -1.08 18.73
C TYR A 278 -21.02 -2.34 17.88
N GLY A 279 -20.15 -3.35 17.95
CA GLY A 279 -20.21 -4.55 17.12
C GLY A 279 -19.38 -4.42 15.83
N ASN A 280 -19.27 -5.53 15.10
CA ASN A 280 -18.46 -5.61 13.87
C ASN A 280 -19.00 -4.77 12.71
N VAL A 281 -20.30 -4.46 12.73
CA VAL A 281 -21.00 -3.62 11.76
C VAL A 281 -21.56 -2.40 12.47
N TYR A 282 -20.96 -1.24 12.24
CA TYR A 282 -21.40 0.01 12.86
C TYR A 282 -21.26 1.18 11.91
N GLN A 283 -21.96 2.28 12.21
CA GLN A 283 -21.98 3.49 11.41
C GLN A 283 -21.12 4.58 12.02
N ILE A 284 -20.36 5.27 11.17
CA ILE A 284 -19.77 6.58 11.45
C ILE A 284 -20.31 7.59 10.44
N ARG A 285 -20.07 8.87 10.69
CA ARG A 285 -20.35 9.95 9.77
C ARG A 285 -19.06 10.71 9.48
N LEU A 286 -18.76 10.97 8.22
CA LEU A 286 -17.70 11.91 7.84
C LEU A 286 -18.35 13.02 7.03
N GLY A 287 -18.29 14.25 7.56
CA GLY A 287 -19.08 15.35 7.02
C GLY A 287 -20.58 15.11 7.19
N SER A 288 -21.29 15.09 6.06
CA SER A 288 -22.72 14.78 5.97
C SER A 288 -23.01 13.35 5.50
N ASN A 289 -21.97 12.55 5.22
CA ASN A 289 -22.11 11.21 4.68
C ASN A 289 -22.04 10.15 5.77
N ASP A 290 -23.03 9.25 5.78
CA ASP A 290 -23.07 8.08 6.64
C ASP A 290 -22.24 6.95 6.00
N ILE A 291 -21.36 6.35 6.80
CA ILE A 291 -20.39 5.34 6.37
C ILE A 291 -20.51 4.13 7.28
N ILE A 292 -20.60 2.94 6.70
CA ILE A 292 -20.57 1.69 7.45
C ILE A 292 -19.14 1.19 7.54
N VAL A 293 -18.69 0.89 8.75
CA VAL A 293 -17.39 0.27 8.99
C VAL A 293 -17.60 -1.20 9.29
N LEU A 294 -16.95 -2.06 8.51
CA LEU A 294 -16.97 -3.51 8.68
C LEU A 294 -15.65 -3.99 9.28
N ASN A 295 -15.77 -4.78 10.34
CA ASN A 295 -14.67 -5.40 11.07
C ASN A 295 -14.93 -6.90 11.21
N GLY A 296 -13.88 -7.69 11.44
CA GLY A 296 -14.01 -9.14 11.60
C GLY A 296 -14.25 -9.88 10.29
N ASP A 297 -13.87 -11.16 10.25
CA ASP A 297 -13.85 -11.96 9.03
C ASP A 297 -15.28 -12.21 8.49
N THR A 298 -16.24 -12.46 9.37
CA THR A 298 -17.64 -12.78 9.02
C THR A 298 -18.33 -11.64 8.28
N ALA A 299 -18.44 -10.45 8.90
CA ALA A 299 -19.06 -9.29 8.28
C ALA A 299 -18.39 -8.90 6.94
N ILE A 300 -17.05 -8.94 6.89
CA ILE A 300 -16.30 -8.57 5.69
C ILE A 300 -16.53 -9.58 4.55
N ARG A 301 -16.55 -10.89 4.85
CA ARG A 301 -16.85 -11.93 3.85
C ARG A 301 -18.27 -11.83 3.33
N GLN A 302 -19.25 -11.60 4.21
CA GLN A 302 -20.63 -11.38 3.80
C GLN A 302 -20.72 -10.18 2.82
N ALA A 303 -20.07 -9.07 3.15
CA ALA A 303 -20.06 -7.86 2.31
C ALA A 303 -19.41 -8.07 0.94
N LEU A 304 -18.23 -8.71 0.90
CA LEU A 304 -17.40 -8.76 -0.31
C LEU A 304 -17.69 -9.96 -1.22
N VAL A 305 -18.17 -11.07 -0.65
CA VAL A 305 -18.44 -12.31 -1.40
C VAL A 305 -19.91 -12.39 -1.80
N GLN A 306 -20.83 -12.13 -0.86
CA GLN A 306 -22.26 -12.29 -1.10
C GLN A 306 -22.88 -11.06 -1.76
N HIS A 307 -22.34 -9.87 -1.47
CA HIS A 307 -22.88 -8.61 -1.99
C HIS A 307 -21.97 -7.91 -3.01
N ARG A 308 -22.59 -7.15 -3.91
CA ARG A 308 -21.89 -6.40 -4.96
C ARG A 308 -21.57 -4.99 -4.47
N GLY A 309 -20.29 -4.66 -4.36
CA GLY A 309 -19.80 -3.31 -4.08
C GLY A 309 -19.22 -2.60 -5.31
N LYS A 310 -19.50 -1.30 -5.45
CA LYS A 310 -18.75 -0.36 -6.30
C LYS A 310 -17.53 0.15 -5.51
N SER A 311 -16.44 0.52 -6.19
CA SER A 311 -15.37 1.32 -5.59
C SER A 311 -15.75 2.77 -5.77
N MET A 312 -15.63 3.60 -4.74
CA MET A 312 -15.96 5.03 -4.86
C MET A 312 -14.92 5.78 -5.71
N THR A 313 -13.66 5.38 -5.63
CA THR A 313 -12.55 6.08 -6.28
C THR A 313 -12.18 5.48 -7.65
N PHE A 314 -12.43 4.19 -7.88
CA PHE A 314 -12.06 3.50 -9.11
C PHE A 314 -13.26 2.89 -9.83
N SER A 315 -13.97 3.77 -10.55
CA SER A 315 -15.05 3.50 -11.53
C SER A 315 -16.22 2.59 -11.09
N ASN A 316 -17.39 2.91 -11.64
CA ASN A 316 -18.62 2.17 -11.40
C ASN A 316 -18.52 0.72 -11.89
N TYR A 317 -19.18 -0.19 -11.18
CA TYR A 317 -19.29 -1.60 -11.57
C TYR A 317 -20.23 -1.72 -12.80
N SER A 318 -19.68 -1.51 -13.99
CA SER A 318 -20.36 -1.58 -15.29
C SER A 318 -19.97 -2.83 -16.09
N SER A 319 -20.67 -3.11 -17.19
CA SER A 319 -20.26 -4.12 -18.17
C SER A 319 -18.84 -3.84 -18.70
N GLN A 320 -18.54 -2.59 -19.01
CA GLN A 320 -17.22 -2.13 -19.42
C GLN A 320 -16.16 -2.39 -18.35
N TRP A 321 -16.43 -2.06 -17.08
CA TRP A 321 -15.50 -2.34 -15.98
C TRP A 321 -15.22 -3.83 -15.83
N LYS A 322 -16.26 -4.68 -15.92
CA LYS A 322 -16.10 -6.13 -15.87
C LYS A 322 -15.24 -6.64 -17.02
N MET A 323 -15.43 -6.10 -18.22
CA MET A 323 -14.65 -6.46 -19.41
C MET A 323 -13.19 -6.04 -19.23
N HIS A 324 -12.92 -4.77 -18.89
CA HIS A 324 -11.57 -4.27 -18.63
C HIS A 324 -10.87 -5.09 -17.54
N ARG A 325 -11.56 -5.40 -16.44
CA ARG A 325 -11.03 -6.23 -15.37
C ARG A 325 -10.72 -7.65 -15.84
N LYS A 326 -11.60 -8.26 -16.64
CA LYS A 326 -11.39 -9.61 -17.19
C LYS A 326 -10.17 -9.64 -18.11
N ILE A 327 -10.02 -8.64 -18.98
CA ILE A 327 -8.86 -8.48 -19.87
C ILE A 327 -7.59 -8.35 -19.02
N ALA A 328 -7.54 -7.38 -18.11
CA ALA A 328 -6.37 -7.17 -17.26
C ALA A 328 -6.01 -8.41 -16.42
N GLN A 329 -7.01 -9.12 -15.88
CA GLN A 329 -6.79 -10.36 -15.12
C GLN A 329 -6.27 -11.49 -16.01
N SER A 330 -6.71 -11.55 -17.26
CA SER A 330 -6.22 -12.53 -18.23
C SER A 330 -4.78 -12.23 -18.62
N SER A 331 -4.47 -10.97 -18.95
CA SER A 331 -3.13 -10.53 -19.30
C SER A 331 -2.13 -10.77 -18.17
N ILE A 332 -2.45 -10.33 -16.94
CA ILE A 332 -1.61 -10.58 -15.76
C ILE A 332 -1.37 -12.07 -15.54
N ARG A 333 -2.39 -12.91 -15.70
CA ARG A 333 -2.23 -14.38 -15.56
C ARG A 333 -1.35 -14.97 -16.65
N ALA A 334 -1.43 -14.48 -17.89
CA ALA A 334 -0.56 -14.91 -18.98
C ALA A 334 0.91 -14.75 -18.59
N PHE A 335 1.31 -13.58 -18.10
CA PHE A 335 2.71 -13.31 -17.73
C PHE A 335 3.16 -13.90 -16.39
N SER A 336 2.24 -14.20 -15.46
CA SER A 336 2.61 -14.65 -14.11
C SER A 336 2.53 -16.16 -13.89
N SER A 337 1.65 -16.86 -14.60
CA SER A 337 1.36 -18.27 -14.26
C SER A 337 0.87 -19.14 -15.42
N ALA A 338 0.19 -18.58 -16.41
CA ALA A 338 -0.48 -19.38 -17.44
C ALA A 338 0.43 -19.79 -18.61
N ASN A 339 1.50 -19.04 -18.87
CA ASN A 339 2.52 -19.39 -19.87
C ASN A 339 3.89 -19.49 -19.19
N SER A 340 4.57 -20.63 -19.37
CA SER A 340 5.85 -20.95 -18.73
C SER A 340 7.00 -20.06 -19.21
N GLU A 341 7.00 -19.68 -20.48
CA GLU A 341 8.03 -18.82 -21.07
C GLU A 341 7.91 -17.39 -20.54
N THR A 342 6.72 -16.80 -20.63
CA THR A 342 6.47 -15.44 -20.10
C THR A 342 6.64 -15.37 -18.59
N LYS A 343 6.27 -16.44 -17.87
CA LYS A 343 6.54 -16.56 -16.43
C LYS A 343 8.05 -16.52 -16.16
N LYS A 344 8.84 -17.29 -16.92
CA LYS A 344 10.30 -17.32 -16.79
C LYS A 344 10.92 -15.95 -17.08
N THR A 345 10.49 -15.27 -18.14
CA THR A 345 10.93 -13.90 -18.45
C THR A 345 10.58 -12.91 -17.33
N PHE A 346 9.38 -13.00 -16.77
CA PHE A 346 8.98 -12.17 -15.64
C PHE A 346 9.83 -12.42 -14.40
N GLU A 347 10.10 -13.68 -14.06
CA GLU A 347 10.98 -14.04 -12.95
C GLU A 347 12.43 -13.58 -13.17
N GLN A 348 12.93 -13.65 -14.42
CA GLN A 348 14.23 -13.10 -14.78
C GLN A 348 14.31 -11.58 -14.55
N HIS A 349 13.26 -10.83 -14.87
CA HIS A 349 13.21 -9.40 -14.55
C HIS A 349 13.27 -9.14 -13.05
N ILE A 350 12.58 -9.93 -12.23
CA ILE A 350 12.66 -9.80 -10.76
C ILE A 350 14.07 -10.13 -10.26
N VAL A 351 14.68 -11.21 -10.75
CA VAL A 351 16.03 -11.61 -10.36
C VAL A 351 17.02 -10.52 -10.70
N ALA A 352 17.01 -10.03 -11.94
CA ALA A 352 17.91 -8.97 -12.39
C ALA A 352 17.73 -7.69 -11.56
N GLU A 353 16.49 -7.30 -11.26
CA GLU A 353 16.22 -6.13 -10.42
C GLU A 353 16.68 -6.33 -8.96
N ALA A 354 16.53 -7.52 -8.40
CA ALA A 354 17.03 -7.84 -7.07
C ALA A 354 18.57 -7.72 -7.00
N LEU A 355 19.27 -8.13 -8.06
CA LEU A 355 20.71 -7.99 -8.17
C LEU A 355 21.13 -6.53 -8.32
N ASP A 356 20.44 -5.76 -9.15
CA ASP A 356 20.69 -4.32 -9.32
C ASP A 356 20.47 -3.58 -7.99
N LEU A 357 19.40 -3.90 -7.27
CA LEU A 357 19.11 -3.37 -5.93
C LEU A 357 20.21 -3.71 -4.90
N ILE A 358 20.76 -4.93 -4.93
CA ILE A 358 21.90 -5.31 -4.08
C ILE A 358 23.10 -4.42 -4.37
N GLN A 359 23.42 -4.17 -5.65
CA GLN A 359 24.54 -3.29 -6.01
C GLN A 359 24.32 -1.87 -5.49
N VAL A 360 23.09 -1.34 -5.61
CA VAL A 360 22.72 -0.03 -5.06
C VAL A 360 22.89 -0.01 -3.53
N PHE A 361 22.40 -1.03 -2.82
CA PHE A 361 22.55 -1.14 -1.37
C PHE A 361 24.00 -1.22 -0.92
N LEU A 362 24.84 -1.98 -1.61
CA LEU A 362 26.27 -2.07 -1.31
C LEU A 362 27.00 -0.74 -1.56
N ARG A 363 26.62 0.00 -2.63
CA ARG A 363 27.16 1.33 -2.92
C ARG A 363 26.75 2.35 -1.85
N LEU A 364 25.49 2.37 -1.45
CA LEU A 364 24.97 3.29 -0.42
C LEU A 364 25.51 2.95 0.96
N GLY A 365 25.77 1.67 1.23
CA GLY A 365 26.38 1.16 2.45
C GLY A 365 27.90 1.18 2.48
N ALA A 366 28.56 1.65 1.42
CA ALA A 366 30.02 1.72 1.34
C ALA A 366 30.61 2.48 2.54
N ASP A 367 31.77 2.03 3.01
CA ASP A 367 32.47 2.56 4.18
C ASP A 367 31.66 2.46 5.49
N GLY A 368 30.77 1.47 5.59
CA GLY A 368 29.95 1.26 6.79
C GLY A 368 28.84 2.31 6.97
N ARG A 369 28.52 3.06 5.91
CA ARG A 369 27.42 4.03 5.93
C ARG A 369 26.08 3.32 6.07
N HIS A 370 25.14 4.04 6.69
CA HIS A 370 23.77 3.59 6.84
C HIS A 370 22.85 4.49 6.02
N PHE A 371 21.94 3.90 5.28
CA PHE A 371 21.06 4.60 4.34
C PHE A 371 19.60 4.20 4.55
N ASN A 372 18.68 5.03 4.10
CA ASN A 372 17.25 4.70 4.08
C ASN A 372 16.92 3.94 2.79
N PRO A 373 16.48 2.67 2.87
CA PRO A 373 16.26 1.84 1.69
C PRO A 373 14.92 2.11 0.99
N SER A 374 14.02 2.91 1.60
CA SER A 374 12.61 3.00 1.19
C SER A 374 12.45 3.41 -0.27
N HIS A 375 13.20 4.42 -0.71
CA HIS A 375 13.11 4.91 -2.09
C HIS A 375 13.62 3.88 -3.10
N GLU A 376 14.76 3.24 -2.83
CA GLU A 376 15.34 2.26 -3.75
C GLU A 376 14.49 0.98 -3.83
N LEU A 377 13.82 0.58 -2.75
CA LEU A 377 12.82 -0.49 -2.77
C LEU A 377 11.60 -0.12 -3.64
N THR A 378 11.13 1.13 -3.56
CA THR A 378 10.04 1.63 -4.42
C THR A 378 10.45 1.60 -5.90
N VAL A 379 11.68 2.04 -6.22
CA VAL A 379 12.23 2.01 -7.59
C VAL A 379 12.30 0.58 -8.12
N ALA A 380 12.87 -0.35 -7.34
CA ALA A 380 12.99 -1.74 -7.74
C ALA A 380 11.63 -2.39 -8.04
N ALA A 381 10.65 -2.22 -7.15
CA ALA A 381 9.31 -2.76 -7.36
C ALA A 381 8.62 -2.16 -8.60
N ALA A 382 8.75 -0.85 -8.80
CA ALA A 382 8.20 -0.18 -9.96
C ALA A 382 8.85 -0.64 -11.27
N ASN A 383 10.16 -0.90 -11.26
CA ASN A 383 10.89 -1.41 -12.42
C ASN A 383 10.42 -2.80 -12.85
N VAL A 384 10.16 -3.70 -11.89
CA VAL A 384 9.57 -5.02 -12.18
C VAL A 384 8.22 -4.88 -12.88
N ILE A 385 7.35 -3.99 -12.38
CA ILE A 385 6.04 -3.74 -12.99
C ILE A 385 6.17 -3.04 -14.35
N CYS A 386 7.15 -2.16 -14.53
CA CYS A 386 7.41 -1.53 -15.82
C CYS A 386 7.93 -2.53 -16.86
N ALA A 387 8.81 -3.44 -16.47
CA ALA A 387 9.27 -4.53 -17.32
C ALA A 387 8.09 -5.40 -17.77
N LEU A 388 7.20 -5.72 -16.84
CA LEU A 388 5.99 -6.48 -17.13
C LEU A 388 5.02 -5.75 -18.07
N CYS A 389 4.78 -4.46 -17.85
CA CYS A 389 3.78 -3.68 -18.59
C CYS A 389 4.28 -3.17 -19.94
N PHE A 390 5.56 -2.83 -20.04
CA PHE A 390 6.15 -2.10 -21.17
C PHE A 390 7.33 -2.83 -21.82
N GLY A 391 7.75 -3.98 -21.28
CA GLY A 391 8.92 -4.72 -21.78
C GLY A 391 10.26 -4.04 -21.51
N LYS A 392 10.28 -2.97 -20.70
CA LYS A 392 11.47 -2.16 -20.44
C LYS A 392 11.68 -1.91 -18.95
N ARG A 393 12.93 -2.09 -18.49
CA ARG A 393 13.41 -1.63 -17.17
C ARG A 393 14.04 -0.25 -17.30
N TYR A 394 13.89 0.58 -16.27
CA TYR A 394 14.53 1.89 -16.21
C TYR A 394 15.76 1.82 -15.32
N GLY A 395 16.80 2.59 -15.67
CA GLY A 395 17.99 2.66 -14.82
C GLY A 395 17.63 3.23 -13.45
N HIS A 396 18.29 2.75 -12.39
CA HIS A 396 18.09 3.29 -11.03
C HIS A 396 18.39 4.78 -10.92
N GLU A 397 19.16 5.36 -11.85
CA GLU A 397 19.50 6.79 -11.91
C GLU A 397 18.63 7.59 -12.90
N ASP A 398 17.62 6.97 -13.52
CA ASP A 398 16.73 7.65 -14.48
C ASP A 398 15.92 8.74 -13.76
N LEU A 399 16.21 10.01 -14.08
CA LEU A 399 15.64 11.15 -13.37
C LEU A 399 14.14 11.30 -13.60
N GLU A 400 13.63 11.01 -14.80
CA GLU A 400 12.20 11.09 -15.11
C GLU A 400 11.45 10.04 -14.30
N PHE A 401 11.95 8.80 -14.33
CA PHE A 401 11.36 7.69 -13.61
C PHE A 401 11.42 7.89 -12.10
N ARG A 402 12.57 8.28 -11.53
CA ARG A 402 12.72 8.59 -10.10
C ARG A 402 11.81 9.74 -9.67
N THR A 403 11.67 10.78 -10.50
CA THR A 403 10.79 11.92 -10.20
C THR A 403 9.33 11.48 -10.17
N LEU A 404 8.90 10.67 -11.15
CA LEU A 404 7.56 10.10 -11.17
C LEU A 404 7.32 9.25 -9.90
N LEU A 405 8.25 8.36 -9.55
CA LEU A 405 8.11 7.46 -8.41
C LEU A 405 8.20 8.16 -7.05
N GLY A 406 9.07 9.16 -6.91
CA GLY A 406 9.13 9.99 -5.70
C GLY A 406 7.82 10.73 -5.44
N ARG A 407 7.03 11.00 -6.49
CA ARG A 407 5.67 11.53 -6.36
C ARG A 407 4.64 10.42 -6.13
N VAL A 408 4.80 9.22 -6.71
CA VAL A 408 3.98 8.03 -6.41
C VAL A 408 4.10 7.63 -4.94
N ASP A 409 5.22 7.92 -4.27
CA ASP A 409 5.33 7.74 -2.82
C ASP A 409 4.28 8.56 -2.05
N ARG A 410 3.82 9.68 -2.61
CA ARG A 410 2.74 10.53 -2.09
C ARG A 410 1.35 10.11 -2.58
N PHE A 411 1.26 9.12 -3.49
CA PHE A 411 -0.03 8.58 -3.99
C PHE A 411 -0.90 8.06 -2.84
N GLY A 412 -0.31 7.34 -1.87
CA GLY A 412 -1.06 6.81 -0.73
C GLY A 412 -1.72 7.89 0.13
N GLU A 413 -1.00 8.97 0.42
CA GLU A 413 -1.51 10.12 1.17
C GLU A 413 -2.59 10.88 0.38
N THR A 414 -2.35 11.04 -0.93
CA THR A 414 -3.22 11.80 -1.83
C THR A 414 -4.52 11.06 -2.17
N VAL A 415 -4.51 9.72 -2.31
CA VAL A 415 -5.73 8.90 -2.41
C VAL A 415 -6.57 8.99 -1.13
N GLY A 416 -5.92 9.00 0.04
CA GLY A 416 -6.60 9.23 1.32
C GLY A 416 -7.34 10.57 1.35
N ALA A 417 -6.69 11.63 0.88
CA ALA A 417 -7.31 12.95 0.75
C ALA A 417 -8.42 12.99 -0.32
N GLY A 418 -8.25 12.31 -1.47
CA GLY A 418 -9.29 12.15 -2.48
C GLY A 418 -10.55 11.51 -1.92
N SER A 419 -10.39 10.44 -1.13
CA SER A 419 -11.51 9.83 -0.42
C SER A 419 -12.19 10.78 0.57
N LEU A 420 -11.45 11.67 1.24
CA LEU A 420 -12.05 12.67 2.14
C LEU A 420 -12.78 13.76 1.37
N VAL A 421 -12.25 14.19 0.23
CA VAL A 421 -12.88 15.17 -0.65
C VAL A 421 -14.16 14.61 -1.29
N ASP A 422 -14.18 13.35 -1.68
CA ASP A 422 -15.38 12.68 -2.18
C ASP A 422 -16.49 12.63 -1.11
N LEU A 423 -16.10 12.47 0.16
CA LEU A 423 -17.01 12.44 1.31
C LEU A 423 -17.37 13.84 1.83
N MET A 424 -16.55 14.85 1.58
CA MET A 424 -16.74 16.23 2.05
C MET A 424 -16.38 17.21 0.93
N PRO A 425 -17.23 17.35 -0.12
CA PRO A 425 -16.90 18.17 -1.28
C PRO A 425 -16.65 19.65 -0.95
N TRP A 426 -17.26 20.15 0.13
CA TRP A 426 -17.07 21.50 0.64
C TRP A 426 -15.63 21.81 1.06
N LEU A 427 -14.79 20.79 1.31
CA LEU A 427 -13.35 20.97 1.54
C LEU A 427 -12.64 21.55 0.31
N GLN A 428 -13.24 21.54 -0.88
CA GLN A 428 -12.66 22.21 -2.04
C GLN A 428 -12.97 23.72 -2.09
N SER A 429 -13.98 24.20 -1.36
CA SER A 429 -14.49 25.56 -1.49
C SER A 429 -13.58 26.64 -0.89
N PHE A 430 -12.67 26.29 0.02
CA PHE A 430 -11.74 27.24 0.66
C PHE A 430 -10.30 26.69 0.72
N PRO A 431 -9.27 27.55 0.86
CA PRO A 431 -7.88 27.10 0.99
C PRO A 431 -7.67 26.31 2.30
N ASN A 432 -7.35 25.02 2.18
CA ASN A 432 -6.98 24.17 3.32
C ASN A 432 -5.99 23.07 2.90
N PRO A 433 -5.35 22.37 3.86
CA PRO A 433 -4.38 21.32 3.56
C PRO A 433 -4.96 20.18 2.72
N VAL A 434 -6.20 19.76 2.96
CA VAL A 434 -6.85 18.66 2.21
C VAL A 434 -7.04 19.04 0.75
N ARG A 435 -7.47 20.28 0.47
CA ARG A 435 -7.56 20.81 -0.91
C ARG A 435 -6.21 20.79 -1.62
N ARG A 436 -5.13 21.21 -0.95
CA ARG A 436 -3.77 21.19 -1.53
C ARG A 436 -3.35 19.76 -1.88
N VAL A 437 -3.53 18.83 -0.95
CA VAL A 437 -3.22 17.41 -1.18
C VAL A 437 -4.07 16.83 -2.32
N PHE A 438 -5.34 17.22 -2.44
CA PHE A 438 -6.20 16.81 -3.55
C PHE A 438 -5.83 17.44 -4.90
N GLN A 439 -5.31 18.67 -4.91
CA GLN A 439 -4.75 19.26 -6.13
C GLN A 439 -3.49 18.51 -6.56
N SER A 440 -2.58 18.24 -5.63
CA SER A 440 -1.41 17.38 -5.90
C SER A 440 -1.81 15.98 -6.36
N PHE A 441 -2.92 15.42 -5.86
CA PHE A 441 -3.48 14.17 -6.36
C PHE A 441 -3.85 14.26 -7.84
N LYS A 442 -4.55 15.33 -8.26
CA LYS A 442 -4.95 15.53 -9.66
C LYS A 442 -3.75 15.68 -10.58
N GLU A 443 -2.79 16.51 -10.18
CA GLU A 443 -1.54 16.73 -10.92
C GLU A 443 -0.77 15.42 -11.12
N LEU A 444 -0.58 14.66 -10.04
CA LEU A 444 0.07 13.35 -10.07
C LEU A 444 -0.64 12.37 -11.02
N ASN A 445 -1.97 12.27 -10.96
CA ASN A 445 -2.70 11.38 -11.85
C ASN A 445 -2.58 11.79 -13.32
N ASN A 446 -2.58 13.09 -13.61
CA ASN A 446 -2.40 13.59 -14.98
C ASN A 446 -1.01 13.24 -15.52
N GLU A 447 0.04 13.44 -14.71
CA GLU A 447 1.42 13.09 -15.06
C GLU A 447 1.59 11.58 -15.26
N PHE A 448 1.09 10.77 -14.33
CA PHE A 448 1.14 9.31 -14.44
C PHE A 448 0.38 8.82 -15.68
N PHE A 449 -0.81 9.39 -15.96
CA PHE A 449 -1.57 9.03 -17.15
C PHE A 449 -0.85 9.43 -18.43
N ALA A 450 -0.21 10.62 -18.46
CA ALA A 450 0.61 11.05 -19.59
C ALA A 450 1.79 10.11 -19.82
N PHE A 451 2.50 9.72 -18.75
CA PHE A 451 3.59 8.74 -18.81
C PHE A 451 3.12 7.39 -19.39
N VAL A 452 2.04 6.81 -18.83
CA VAL A 452 1.51 5.53 -19.33
C VAL A 452 1.05 5.65 -20.79
N LYS A 453 0.40 6.76 -21.16
CA LYS A 453 -0.06 7.00 -22.54
C LYS A 453 1.13 7.08 -23.50
N ASP A 454 2.19 7.80 -23.15
CA ASP A 454 3.42 7.89 -23.92
C ASP A 454 4.03 6.51 -24.18
N LYS A 455 4.13 5.66 -23.15
CA LYS A 455 4.64 4.29 -23.30
C LYS A 455 3.76 3.42 -24.18
N VAL A 456 2.44 3.56 -24.08
CA VAL A 456 1.51 2.84 -24.97
C VAL A 456 1.69 3.28 -26.43
N VAL A 457 1.94 4.57 -26.69
CA VAL A 457 2.20 5.08 -28.05
C VAL A 457 3.52 4.52 -28.58
N GLN A 458 4.61 4.63 -27.82
CA GLN A 458 5.93 4.08 -28.19
C GLN A 458 5.85 2.58 -28.49
N HIS A 459 5.16 1.81 -27.64
CA HIS A 459 5.04 0.36 -27.83
C HIS A 459 4.25 -0.01 -29.10
N ARG A 460 3.28 0.82 -29.50
CA ARG A 460 2.53 0.61 -30.76
C ARG A 460 3.39 0.83 -32.00
N GLU A 461 4.38 1.71 -31.94
CA GLU A 461 5.29 1.99 -33.07
C GLU A 461 6.20 0.78 -33.35
N THR A 462 6.52 0.00 -32.31
CA THR A 462 7.38 -1.18 -32.41
C THR A 462 6.62 -2.50 -32.37
N TYR A 463 5.29 -2.47 -32.45
CA TYR A 463 4.45 -3.66 -32.33
C TYR A 463 4.49 -4.49 -33.63
N ASP A 464 5.03 -5.70 -33.54
CA ASP A 464 5.01 -6.70 -34.61
C ASP A 464 3.98 -7.80 -34.24
N PRO A 465 2.86 -7.93 -34.99
CA PRO A 465 1.69 -8.70 -34.59
C PRO A 465 1.83 -10.23 -34.50
#